data_AF-A0A7W0J1I7-F1
#
_entry.id   AF-A0A7W0J1I7-F1
#
_cell.length_a   1.000
_cell.length_b   1.000
_cell.length_c   1.000
_cell.angle_alpha   90.00
_cell.angle_beta   90.00
_cell.angle_gamma   90.00
#
_symmetry.space_group_name_H-M   'P 1'
#
loop_
_entity.id
_entity.type
_entity.pdbx_description
1 polymer ?
#
loop_
_entity_poly.entity_id
_entity_poly.type
_entity_poly.pdbx_seq_one_letter_code
_entity_poly.pdbx_strand_id
1 'polypeptide(L)'
;MRRALFLFMVLVACGRLFAGSVVINEFVYDPDGGDEGYEWIELYNNTSADITITNWKIQKSDSVDSFTDFITISSPTKSFVIGAKSFFLMTQSRVHTRYDWGADYPDFIYSNELQMSNSSLQGIRLVNSADVEMDRVAYDDVSPDYVYGEGGTAAQEAGSGESLTRDPAGADTGNNAADFYVNSFPTPKSGDYGSFRTESVCYSAPNPFMPTGSNSCTIISPADKGSLNASVEIYDVSGMLVASLTGTNEWDGRNRHGGIVATGNYFIVYKALKGKAKGKMTIIR
;
A
#
# COMPACT_ATOMS: atom_id res chain seq x y z
N MET A 1 52.15 13.65 -40.83
CA MET A 1 50.83 13.04 -40.53
C MET A 1 50.83 12.59 -39.08
N ARG A 2 50.20 13.36 -38.17
CA ARG A 2 50.07 12.98 -36.75
C ARG A 2 48.73 12.24 -36.58
N ARG A 3 48.77 10.95 -36.29
CA ARG A 3 47.58 10.15 -35.98
C ARG A 3 47.24 10.36 -34.51
N ALA A 4 46.10 11.00 -34.25
CA ALA A 4 45.54 11.10 -32.90
C ALA A 4 44.93 9.75 -32.53
N LEU A 5 45.48 9.09 -31.50
CA LEU A 5 44.92 7.90 -30.90
C LEU A 5 43.83 8.34 -29.92
N PHE A 6 42.56 8.19 -30.31
CA PHE A 6 41.44 8.39 -29.39
C PHE A 6 41.33 7.15 -28.49
N LEU A 7 41.79 7.29 -27.25
CA LEU A 7 41.57 6.30 -26.20
C LEU A 7 40.11 6.44 -25.73
N PHE A 8 39.24 5.56 -26.21
CA PHE A 8 37.85 5.47 -25.76
C PHE A 8 37.84 4.73 -24.41
N MET A 9 37.96 5.48 -23.32
CA MET A 9 37.83 4.93 -21.97
C MET A 9 36.35 4.65 -21.71
N VAL A 10 35.92 3.40 -21.90
CA VAL A 10 34.60 2.94 -21.48
C VAL A 10 34.60 2.93 -19.95
N LEU A 11 34.05 3.98 -19.37
CA LEU A 11 33.85 4.11 -17.93
C LEU A 11 32.66 3.22 -17.55
N VAL A 12 32.92 1.93 -17.29
CA VAL A 12 31.93 1.04 -16.69
C VAL A 12 31.74 1.51 -15.25
N ALA A 13 30.78 2.42 -15.04
CA ALA A 13 30.27 2.74 -13.72
C ALA A 13 29.52 1.51 -13.22
N CYS A 14 30.25 0.56 -12.63
CA CYS A 14 29.65 -0.45 -11.77
C CYS A 14 29.20 0.31 -10.51
N GLY A 15 27.96 0.81 -10.54
CA GLY A 15 27.37 1.52 -9.41
C GLY A 15 27.39 0.58 -8.21
N ARG A 16 28.20 0.90 -7.21
CA ARG A 16 28.10 0.23 -5.92
C ARG A 16 26.73 0.61 -5.34
N LEU A 17 25.96 -0.41 -4.96
CA LEU A 17 24.79 -0.19 -4.13
C LEU A 17 25.27 0.21 -2.73
N PHE A 18 24.75 1.31 -2.24
CA PHE A 18 24.94 1.77 -0.86
C PHE A 18 23.62 1.66 -0.10
N ALA A 19 23.67 1.68 1.24
CA ALA A 19 22.46 1.86 2.05
C ALA A 19 21.62 3.04 1.50
N GLY A 20 20.30 2.89 1.49
CA GLY A 20 19.36 3.85 0.90
C GLY A 20 19.18 3.74 -0.63
N SER A 21 19.93 2.89 -1.34
CA SER A 21 19.75 2.71 -2.81
C SER A 21 18.41 2.08 -3.16
N VAL A 22 17.95 1.14 -2.32
CA VAL A 22 16.60 0.60 -2.32
C VAL A 22 16.12 0.66 -0.87
N VAL A 23 14.92 1.18 -0.68
CA VAL A 23 14.33 1.38 0.66
C VAL A 23 12.98 0.69 0.75
N ILE A 24 12.57 0.35 1.97
CA ILE A 24 11.20 0.03 2.32
C ILE A 24 10.40 1.33 2.22
N ASN A 25 9.40 1.37 1.34
CA ASN A 25 8.70 2.60 0.99
C ASN A 25 7.30 2.69 1.60
N GLU A 26 6.56 1.59 1.59
CA GLU A 26 5.22 1.52 2.17
C GLU A 26 4.91 0.08 2.62
N PHE A 27 4.19 -0.11 3.72
CA PHE A 27 3.76 -1.45 4.14
C PHE A 27 2.51 -1.42 5.00
N VAL A 28 1.73 -2.50 4.96
CA VAL A 28 0.57 -2.75 5.83
C VAL A 28 0.84 -4.00 6.66
N TYR A 29 0.86 -3.83 7.98
CA TYR A 29 1.12 -4.89 8.96
C TYR A 29 -0.10 -5.31 9.78
N ASP A 30 -1.16 -4.49 9.80
CA ASP A 30 -2.45 -4.82 10.38
C ASP A 30 -3.53 -4.59 9.30
N PRO A 31 -3.80 -5.56 8.42
CA PRO A 31 -4.81 -5.38 7.38
C PRO A 31 -6.23 -5.46 7.95
N ASP A 32 -7.11 -4.54 7.53
CA ASP A 32 -8.56 -4.53 7.87
C ASP A 32 -9.19 -5.94 7.76
N GLY A 33 -9.83 -6.49 8.79
CA GLY A 33 -10.61 -7.75 8.69
C GLY A 33 -9.85 -8.99 9.18
N GLY A 34 -9.97 -10.13 8.48
CA GLY A 34 -9.40 -11.40 8.95
C GLY A 34 -7.87 -11.40 8.88
N ASP A 35 -7.24 -12.00 9.90
CA ASP A 35 -5.82 -11.80 10.26
C ASP A 35 -4.78 -12.36 9.26
N GLU A 36 -5.20 -13.08 8.21
CA GLU A 36 -4.29 -13.86 7.35
C GLU A 36 -4.44 -13.56 5.86
N GLY A 37 -3.31 -13.26 5.21
CA GLY A 37 -3.15 -13.25 3.75
C GLY A 37 -3.27 -11.88 3.09
N TYR A 38 -3.39 -10.80 3.87
CA TYR A 38 -3.63 -9.44 3.38
C TYR A 38 -2.50 -8.44 3.66
N GLU A 39 -1.38 -8.87 4.23
CA GLU A 39 -0.21 -8.02 4.46
C GLU A 39 0.60 -7.82 3.17
N TRP A 40 1.35 -6.73 3.13
CA TRP A 40 2.27 -6.45 2.03
C TRP A 40 3.34 -5.44 2.41
N ILE A 41 4.43 -5.47 1.64
CA ILE A 41 5.60 -4.58 1.77
C ILE A 41 5.98 -4.11 0.36
N GLU A 42 6.22 -2.82 0.23
CA GLU A 42 6.69 -2.17 -0.98
C GLU A 42 8.13 -1.68 -0.83
N LEU A 43 8.93 -1.93 -1.87
CA LEU A 43 10.28 -1.38 -2.00
C LEU A 43 10.30 -0.27 -3.05
N TYR A 44 11.20 0.70 -2.89
CA TYR A 44 11.46 1.75 -3.88
C TYR A 44 12.94 1.84 -4.24
N ASN A 45 13.24 1.91 -5.54
CA ASN A 45 14.60 2.10 -6.04
C ASN A 45 14.91 3.60 -6.17
N ASN A 46 15.78 4.11 -5.29
CA ASN A 46 16.21 5.50 -5.26
C ASN A 46 17.23 5.86 -6.37
N THR A 47 17.74 4.89 -7.11
CA THR A 47 18.77 5.14 -8.12
C THR A 47 18.17 5.47 -9.49
N SER A 48 19.03 5.96 -10.39
CA SER A 48 18.68 6.20 -11.79
C SER A 48 18.94 4.99 -12.70
N ALA A 49 19.15 3.82 -12.12
CA ALA A 49 19.42 2.58 -12.84
C ALA A 49 18.57 1.44 -12.28
N ASP A 50 18.33 0.42 -13.10
CA ASP A 50 17.62 -0.77 -12.67
C ASP A 50 18.48 -1.58 -11.68
N ILE A 51 17.83 -2.13 -10.65
CA ILE A 51 18.51 -2.93 -9.62
C ILE A 51 17.91 -4.33 -9.61
N THR A 52 18.75 -5.33 -9.84
CA THR A 52 18.40 -6.74 -9.61
C THR A 52 18.36 -7.02 -8.13
N ILE A 53 17.20 -7.45 -7.65
CA ILE A 53 16.92 -7.77 -6.24
C ILE A 53 16.67 -9.27 -6.01
N THR A 54 16.98 -10.12 -6.99
CA THR A 54 16.93 -11.57 -6.83
C THR A 54 17.81 -12.01 -5.64
N ASN A 55 17.25 -12.85 -4.78
CA ASN A 55 17.83 -13.34 -3.53
C ASN A 55 18.07 -12.26 -2.45
N TRP A 56 17.52 -11.07 -2.62
CA TRP A 56 17.41 -10.12 -1.50
C TRP A 56 16.35 -10.62 -0.52
N LYS A 57 16.44 -10.14 0.71
CA LYS A 57 15.60 -10.62 1.80
C LYS A 57 14.99 -9.47 2.60
N ILE A 58 13.74 -9.67 3.01
CA ILE A 58 13.22 -9.00 4.20
C ILE A 58 13.54 -9.89 5.38
N GLN A 59 14.08 -9.27 6.43
CA GLN A 59 14.25 -9.91 7.72
C GLN A 59 13.36 -9.20 8.74
N LYS A 60 12.85 -9.95 9.71
CA LYS A 60 12.05 -9.40 10.81
C LYS A 60 12.71 -9.62 12.16
N SER A 61 12.36 -8.77 13.12
CA SER A 61 12.79 -8.86 14.49
C SER A 61 11.64 -8.52 15.45
N ASP A 62 11.57 -9.28 16.54
CA ASP A 62 10.73 -9.06 17.72
C ASP A 62 11.56 -8.69 18.96
N SER A 63 12.90 -8.53 18.84
CA SER A 63 13.82 -8.28 19.96
C SER A 63 15.14 -7.59 19.55
N VAL A 64 15.80 -6.90 20.51
CA VAL A 64 16.73 -5.77 20.27
C VAL A 64 17.88 -6.02 19.30
N ASP A 65 18.32 -7.26 19.05
CA ASP A 65 19.53 -7.51 18.25
C ASP A 65 19.48 -8.79 17.40
N SER A 66 18.29 -9.33 17.09
CA SER A 66 18.19 -10.53 16.24
C SER A 66 17.17 -10.39 15.11
N PHE A 67 17.69 -10.19 13.90
CA PHE A 67 16.89 -10.30 12.68
C PHE A 67 16.95 -11.73 12.13
N THR A 68 15.79 -12.25 11.74
CA THR A 68 15.66 -13.55 11.10
C THR A 68 15.07 -13.40 9.70
N ASP A 69 15.46 -14.29 8.79
CA ASP A 69 14.92 -14.31 7.42
C ASP A 69 13.39 -14.44 7.47
N PHE A 70 12.70 -13.47 6.89
CA PHE A 70 11.24 -13.42 6.83
C PHE A 70 10.77 -13.74 5.41
N ILE A 71 11.18 -12.95 4.41
CA ILE A 71 10.85 -13.15 3.01
C ILE A 71 12.15 -13.21 2.21
N THR A 72 12.29 -14.20 1.32
CA THR A 72 13.39 -14.28 0.35
C THR A 72 12.85 -14.10 -1.06
N ILE A 73 13.27 -13.04 -1.74
CA ILE A 73 12.82 -12.67 -3.10
C ILE A 73 13.51 -13.58 -4.12
N SER A 74 12.98 -14.79 -4.31
CA SER A 74 13.63 -15.80 -5.14
C SER A 74 12.62 -16.60 -5.96
N SER A 75 13.10 -17.11 -7.09
CA SER A 75 12.35 -17.99 -7.97
C SER A 75 13.34 -18.89 -8.71
N PRO A 76 13.01 -20.16 -8.94
CA PRO A 76 13.87 -21.05 -9.73
C PRO A 76 13.97 -20.62 -11.21
N THR A 77 13.04 -19.81 -11.70
CA THR A 77 12.91 -19.49 -13.13
C THR A 77 12.84 -18.01 -13.46
N LYS A 78 12.78 -17.14 -12.45
CA LYS A 78 12.62 -15.69 -12.64
C LYS A 78 13.71 -14.91 -11.90
N SER A 79 14.16 -13.83 -12.53
CA SER A 79 14.93 -12.77 -11.88
C SER A 79 14.01 -11.61 -11.57
N PHE A 80 14.23 -10.95 -10.43
CA PHE A 80 13.47 -9.80 -9.97
C PHE A 80 14.30 -8.54 -10.09
N VAL A 81 13.70 -7.50 -10.66
CA VAL A 81 14.36 -6.22 -10.94
C VAL A 81 13.40 -5.11 -10.53
N ILE A 82 13.91 -4.10 -9.82
CA ILE A 82 13.23 -2.84 -9.62
C ILE A 82 13.77 -1.83 -10.63
N GLY A 83 12.92 -1.29 -11.49
CA GLY A 83 13.30 -0.25 -12.43
C GLY A 83 13.84 1.01 -11.71
N ALA A 84 14.63 1.82 -12.41
CA ALA A 84 15.04 3.13 -11.89
C ALA A 84 13.83 3.94 -11.40
N LYS A 85 13.93 4.55 -10.20
CA LYS A 85 12.86 5.36 -9.60
C LYS A 85 11.47 4.68 -9.58
N SER A 86 11.46 3.36 -9.48
CA SER A 86 10.25 2.53 -9.54
C SER A 86 10.03 1.72 -8.26
N PHE A 87 8.85 1.12 -8.15
CA PHE A 87 8.40 0.35 -7.00
C PHE A 87 8.49 -1.15 -7.26
N PHE A 88 8.55 -1.94 -6.18
CA PHE A 88 8.41 -3.39 -6.20
C PHE A 88 7.51 -3.84 -5.06
N LEU A 89 6.35 -4.36 -5.40
CA LEU A 89 5.29 -4.71 -4.46
C LEU A 89 5.33 -6.21 -4.14
N MET A 90 5.55 -6.53 -2.86
CA MET A 90 5.48 -7.89 -2.33
C MET A 90 4.22 -8.04 -1.50
N THR A 91 3.37 -9.03 -1.82
CA THR A 91 2.09 -9.22 -1.11
C THR A 91 1.93 -10.65 -0.63
N GLN A 92 1.11 -10.85 0.40
CA GLN A 92 0.49 -12.16 0.60
C GLN A 92 -0.54 -12.46 -0.50
N SER A 93 -0.96 -13.72 -0.61
CA SER A 93 -1.76 -14.20 -1.75
C SER A 93 -3.20 -13.71 -1.77
N ARG A 94 -3.78 -13.23 -0.67
CA ARG A 94 -5.19 -12.78 -0.66
C ARG A 94 -5.33 -11.29 -0.93
N VAL A 95 -4.25 -10.51 -0.84
CA VAL A 95 -4.23 -9.07 -1.14
C VAL A 95 -4.85 -8.78 -2.51
N HIS A 96 -4.39 -9.46 -3.56
CA HIS A 96 -4.85 -9.18 -4.92
C HIS A 96 -6.35 -9.48 -5.13
N THR A 97 -6.93 -10.42 -4.37
CA THR A 97 -8.36 -10.75 -4.44
C THR A 97 -9.22 -9.76 -3.68
N ARG A 98 -8.72 -9.21 -2.57
CA ARG A 98 -9.40 -8.17 -1.79
C ARG A 98 -9.62 -6.89 -2.58
N TYR A 99 -8.63 -6.57 -3.40
CA TYR A 99 -8.57 -5.31 -4.12
C TYR A 99 -8.87 -5.47 -5.63
N ASP A 100 -9.20 -6.68 -6.08
CA ASP A 100 -9.42 -7.00 -7.50
C ASP A 100 -8.29 -6.53 -8.42
N TRP A 101 -7.05 -6.55 -7.92
CA TRP A 101 -5.88 -6.01 -8.62
C TRP A 101 -5.49 -6.77 -9.90
N GLY A 102 -6.09 -7.94 -10.13
CA GLY A 102 -5.57 -8.92 -11.06
C GLY A 102 -4.32 -9.61 -10.53
N ALA A 103 -3.98 -10.77 -11.10
CA ALA A 103 -2.88 -11.60 -10.61
C ALA A 103 -1.49 -10.99 -10.86
N ASP A 104 -1.36 -10.08 -11.83
CA ASP A 104 -0.07 -9.52 -12.27
C ASP A 104 0.30 -8.18 -11.58
N TYR A 105 -0.52 -7.71 -10.65
CA TYR A 105 -0.27 -6.43 -9.98
C TYR A 105 0.82 -6.50 -8.90
N PRO A 106 0.84 -7.51 -8.00
CA PRO A 106 2.02 -7.80 -7.19
C PRO A 106 3.20 -8.20 -8.06
N ASP A 107 4.40 -7.70 -7.74
CA ASP A 107 5.63 -8.15 -8.40
C ASP A 107 6.14 -9.47 -7.79
N PHE A 108 5.76 -9.75 -6.54
CA PHE A 108 6.09 -10.95 -5.81
C PHE A 108 4.99 -11.34 -4.83
N ILE A 109 4.68 -12.63 -4.74
CA ILE A 109 3.73 -13.17 -3.75
C ILE A 109 4.51 -14.05 -2.78
N TYR A 110 4.41 -13.74 -1.47
CA TYR A 110 5.02 -14.54 -0.40
C TYR A 110 3.98 -15.36 0.38
N SER A 111 4.46 -16.31 1.19
CA SER A 111 3.60 -17.24 1.94
C SER A 111 2.67 -16.51 2.91
N ASN A 112 1.42 -16.96 3.02
CA ASN A 112 0.48 -16.45 4.03
C ASN A 112 0.86 -16.87 5.47
N GLU A 113 1.76 -17.86 5.63
CA GLU A 113 2.28 -18.27 6.95
C GLU A 113 3.30 -17.27 7.51
N LEU A 114 3.80 -16.37 6.66
CA LEU A 114 4.73 -15.32 7.03
C LEU A 114 3.94 -14.07 7.43
N GLN A 115 3.74 -13.90 8.74
CA GLN A 115 3.01 -12.76 9.29
C GLN A 115 3.94 -11.73 9.92
N MET A 116 3.58 -10.46 9.75
CA MET A 116 4.06 -9.37 10.59
C MET A 116 3.29 -9.37 11.92
N SER A 117 3.72 -8.56 12.88
CA SER A 117 3.12 -8.51 14.22
C SER A 117 2.70 -7.08 14.53
N ASN A 118 1.55 -6.93 15.19
CA ASN A 118 0.95 -5.66 15.63
C ASN A 118 0.66 -5.67 17.15
N SER A 119 1.44 -6.44 17.91
CA SER A 119 1.24 -6.64 19.35
C SER A 119 2.33 -6.05 20.24
N SER A 120 3.39 -5.50 19.64
CA SER A 120 4.54 -4.88 20.31
C SER A 120 5.48 -4.30 19.26
N LEU A 121 6.40 -3.43 19.67
CA LEU A 121 7.52 -2.96 18.85
C LEU A 121 8.13 -4.05 17.98
N GLN A 122 8.10 -3.85 16.66
CA GLN A 122 8.67 -4.75 15.67
C GLN A 122 9.73 -4.04 14.83
N GLY A 123 10.59 -4.82 14.18
CA GLY A 123 11.51 -4.33 13.16
C GLY A 123 11.43 -5.15 11.88
N ILE A 124 11.49 -4.48 10.74
CA ILE A 124 11.79 -5.09 9.44
C ILE A 124 13.02 -4.44 8.82
N ARG A 125 13.84 -5.22 8.13
CA ARG A 125 14.95 -4.69 7.35
C ARG A 125 15.07 -5.36 6.00
N LEU A 126 15.55 -4.59 5.04
CA LEU A 126 15.93 -5.04 3.71
C LEU A 126 17.43 -5.35 3.70
N VAL A 127 17.80 -6.56 3.31
CA VAL A 127 19.19 -6.94 3.05
C VAL A 127 19.34 -7.41 1.62
N ASN A 128 20.47 -7.06 0.99
CA ASN A 128 20.77 -7.56 -0.34
C ASN A 128 21.21 -9.03 -0.33
N SER A 129 21.50 -9.59 -1.49
CA SER A 129 21.92 -11.00 -1.64
C SER A 129 23.26 -11.35 -0.97
N ALA A 130 24.00 -10.36 -0.46
CA ALA A 130 25.24 -10.53 0.30
C ALA A 130 25.04 -10.20 1.80
N ASP A 131 23.79 -10.16 2.27
CA ASP A 131 23.40 -9.82 3.66
C ASP A 131 23.83 -8.42 4.11
N VAL A 132 24.08 -7.50 3.17
CA VAL A 132 24.31 -6.09 3.48
C VAL A 132 22.96 -5.40 3.66
N GLU A 133 22.77 -4.78 4.81
CA GLU A 133 21.59 -3.97 5.13
C GLU A 133 21.49 -2.77 4.17
N MET A 134 20.31 -2.64 3.57
CA MET A 134 19.97 -1.60 2.61
C MET A 134 19.08 -0.53 3.24
N ASP A 135 18.14 -0.94 4.10
CA ASP A 135 17.20 -0.08 4.82
C ASP A 135 16.58 -0.86 5.99
N ARG A 136 16.06 -0.15 6.99
CA ARG A 136 15.40 -0.73 8.17
C ARG A 136 14.34 0.20 8.74
N VAL A 137 13.24 -0.40 9.20
CA VAL A 137 12.11 0.30 9.80
C VAL A 137 11.67 -0.41 11.08
N ALA A 138 11.51 0.36 12.15
CA ALA A 138 10.80 -0.07 13.35
C ALA A 138 9.38 0.51 13.40
N TYR A 139 8.41 -0.23 13.94
CA TYR A 139 6.99 0.15 13.99
C TYR A 139 6.27 -0.45 15.22
N ASP A 140 5.00 -0.09 15.43
CA ASP A 140 4.07 -0.64 16.44
C ASP A 140 4.29 -0.19 17.91
N ASP A 141 5.30 0.65 18.19
CA ASP A 141 5.42 1.35 19.48
C ASP A 141 6.34 2.58 19.34
N VAL A 142 5.97 3.71 19.95
CA VAL A 142 6.80 4.93 20.05
C VAL A 142 7.44 5.01 21.43
N SER A 143 8.41 4.13 21.69
CA SER A 143 9.18 4.17 22.93
C SER A 143 10.53 4.88 22.73
N PRO A 144 10.90 5.84 23.60
CA PRO A 144 12.16 6.59 23.49
C PRO A 144 13.43 5.76 23.76
N ASP A 145 13.30 4.47 24.13
CA ASP A 145 14.39 3.64 24.64
C ASP A 145 14.81 2.46 23.73
N TYR A 146 14.52 2.47 22.41
CA TYR A 146 14.90 1.33 21.56
C TYR A 146 15.56 1.60 20.20
N VAL A 147 16.50 0.69 19.88
CA VAL A 147 17.63 0.73 18.94
C VAL A 147 17.29 0.18 17.54
N TYR A 148 16.02 -0.17 17.30
CA TYR A 148 15.62 -0.94 16.11
C TYR A 148 15.58 -0.13 14.85
N GLY A 149 15.02 1.07 14.94
CA GLY A 149 14.79 1.90 13.79
C GLY A 149 15.94 2.86 13.59
N GLU A 150 16.05 3.34 12.36
CA GLU A 150 17.06 4.32 12.01
C GLU A 150 16.88 5.57 12.88
N GLY A 151 18.00 6.09 13.37
CA GLY A 151 18.01 7.26 14.27
C GLY A 151 17.56 6.96 15.70
N GLY A 152 17.37 5.68 16.07
CA GLY A 152 16.89 5.29 17.40
C GLY A 152 15.41 5.65 17.60
N THR A 153 14.63 5.63 16.52
CA THR A 153 13.21 5.99 16.52
C THR A 153 12.40 4.93 15.79
N ALA A 154 11.14 4.75 16.15
CA ALA A 154 10.19 3.98 15.37
C ALA A 154 9.33 4.92 14.50
N ALA A 155 8.82 4.39 13.40
CA ALA A 155 7.71 4.99 12.69
C ALA A 155 6.48 5.07 13.61
N GLN A 156 5.50 5.91 13.25
CA GLN A 156 4.24 6.02 13.97
C GLN A 156 3.50 4.67 14.02
N GLU A 157 2.56 4.51 14.94
CA GLU A 157 1.68 3.33 15.01
C GLU A 157 0.54 3.48 13.99
N ALA A 158 0.42 2.54 13.06
CA ALA A 158 -0.66 2.52 12.07
C ALA A 158 -1.81 1.64 12.57
N GLY A 159 -3.05 2.11 12.44
CA GLY A 159 -4.22 1.31 12.79
C GLY A 159 -4.56 0.26 11.72
N SER A 160 -5.56 -0.55 12.02
CA SER A 160 -6.05 -1.57 11.09
C SER A 160 -6.46 -0.97 9.74
N GLY A 161 -5.96 -1.59 8.67
CA GLY A 161 -6.13 -1.16 7.28
C GLY A 161 -5.28 0.03 6.85
N GLU A 162 -4.49 0.61 7.75
CA GLU A 162 -3.59 1.72 7.45
C GLU A 162 -2.19 1.19 7.10
N SER A 163 -1.37 2.05 6.49
CA SER A 163 0.02 1.74 6.15
C SER A 163 0.98 2.74 6.77
N LEU A 164 2.22 2.33 6.92
CA LEU A 164 3.33 3.25 7.15
C LEU A 164 4.00 3.54 5.82
N THR A 165 4.10 4.82 5.48
CA THR A 165 4.49 5.29 4.14
C THR A 165 5.57 6.37 4.23
N ARG A 166 6.60 6.31 3.37
CA ARG A 166 7.59 7.38 3.21
C ARG A 166 7.01 8.55 2.37
N ASP A 167 7.22 9.80 2.81
CA ASP A 167 6.86 11.02 2.06
C ASP A 167 8.01 12.04 2.03
N PRO A 168 8.60 12.34 0.86
CA PRO A 168 8.29 11.78 -0.47
C PRO A 168 8.77 10.33 -0.64
N ALA A 169 8.36 9.69 -1.74
CA ALA A 169 8.83 8.34 -2.11
C ALA A 169 10.36 8.24 -2.03
N GLY A 170 10.86 7.21 -1.35
CA GLY A 170 12.29 7.00 -1.19
C GLY A 170 13.00 7.89 -0.19
N ALA A 171 12.30 8.77 0.53
CA ALA A 171 12.91 9.64 1.55
C ALA A 171 13.48 8.80 2.70
N ASP A 172 14.80 8.83 2.86
CA ASP A 172 15.53 8.09 3.90
C ASP A 172 16.58 9.01 4.52
N THR A 173 16.24 9.57 5.68
CA THR A 173 17.13 10.44 6.47
C THR A 173 17.88 9.67 7.55
N GLY A 174 17.70 8.35 7.59
CA GLY A 174 18.12 7.51 8.71
C GLY A 174 17.35 7.84 9.99
N ASN A 175 16.08 8.25 9.89
CA ASN A 175 15.20 8.51 11.03
C ASN A 175 13.77 8.08 10.69
N ASN A 176 13.35 6.91 11.17
CA ASN A 176 12.05 6.35 10.81
C ASN A 176 10.87 7.24 11.25
N ALA A 177 10.95 7.91 12.40
CA ALA A 177 9.89 8.83 12.84
C ALA A 177 9.76 10.09 11.96
N ALA A 178 10.84 10.51 11.32
CA ALA A 178 10.85 11.65 10.41
C ALA A 178 10.44 11.26 8.97
N ASP A 179 10.78 10.03 8.58
CA ASP A 179 10.59 9.57 7.21
C ASP A 179 9.22 8.96 6.95
N PHE A 180 8.60 8.35 7.97
CA PHE A 180 7.31 7.67 7.85
C PHE A 180 6.14 8.46 8.44
N TYR A 181 4.99 8.36 7.80
CA TYR A 181 3.70 8.80 8.35
C TYR A 181 2.66 7.68 8.26
N VAL A 182 1.62 7.75 9.10
CA VAL A 182 0.46 6.86 8.99
C VAL A 182 -0.41 7.31 7.82
N ASN A 183 -0.56 6.43 6.85
CA ASN A 183 -1.43 6.62 5.70
C ASN A 183 -2.68 5.75 5.84
N SER A 184 -3.81 6.38 6.17
CA SER A 184 -5.13 5.72 6.22
C SER A 184 -5.61 5.21 4.86
N PHE A 185 -4.87 5.53 3.78
CA PHE A 185 -5.15 5.15 2.41
C PHE A 185 -3.90 4.59 1.75
N PRO A 186 -3.52 3.33 2.05
CA PRO A 186 -2.33 2.74 1.46
C PRO A 186 -2.32 2.84 -0.07
N THR A 187 -1.17 3.17 -0.64
CA THR A 187 -1.02 3.58 -2.06
C THR A 187 0.06 2.77 -2.80
N PRO A 188 -0.11 1.44 -2.90
CA PRO A 188 0.88 0.59 -3.56
C PRO A 188 1.13 1.01 -5.02
N LYS A 189 2.40 0.97 -5.40
CA LYS A 189 3.04 1.31 -6.67
C LYS A 189 2.76 2.74 -7.15
N SER A 190 2.56 3.69 -6.24
CA SER A 190 2.11 5.04 -6.58
C SER A 190 2.98 6.14 -5.95
N GLY A 191 3.78 6.86 -6.74
CA GLY A 191 4.61 7.98 -6.24
C GLY A 191 3.86 9.20 -5.66
N ASP A 192 2.53 9.22 -5.73
CA ASP A 192 1.67 10.30 -5.20
C ASP A 192 1.33 10.06 -3.71
N TYR A 193 2.36 9.99 -2.86
CA TYR A 193 2.21 9.90 -1.41
C TYR A 193 1.99 11.32 -0.84
N GLY A 194 1.02 11.49 0.06
CA GLY A 194 0.76 12.79 0.68
C GLY A 194 -0.07 13.82 -0.13
N SER A 195 -0.48 13.57 -1.37
CA SER A 195 -1.47 14.41 -2.08
C SER A 195 -2.93 14.10 -1.74
N PHE A 196 -3.18 13.02 -0.98
CA PHE A 196 -4.52 12.59 -0.55
C PHE A 196 -4.81 12.88 0.93
N ARG A 197 -4.29 14.01 1.44
CA ARG A 197 -4.48 14.50 2.83
C ARG A 197 -5.91 14.96 3.16
N THR A 198 -6.88 14.76 2.26
CA THR A 198 -8.28 15.16 2.43
C THR A 198 -9.21 14.06 1.95
N GLU A 199 -10.21 13.70 2.77
CA GLU A 199 -11.36 12.89 2.35
C GLU A 199 -11.84 13.37 0.97
N SER A 200 -11.67 12.55 -0.06
CA SER A 200 -12.12 12.90 -1.40
C SER A 200 -13.62 12.61 -1.52
N VAL A 201 -14.34 13.39 -2.33
CA VAL A 201 -15.81 13.32 -2.36
C VAL A 201 -16.30 12.42 -3.49
N CYS A 202 -16.93 11.31 -3.17
CA CYS A 202 -17.69 10.53 -4.17
C CYS A 202 -19.14 11.04 -4.24
N TYR A 203 -19.81 10.77 -5.36
CA TYR A 203 -21.19 11.17 -5.58
C TYR A 203 -21.97 10.08 -6.30
N SER A 204 -23.29 10.09 -6.16
CA SER A 204 -24.15 9.22 -6.95
C SER A 204 -24.72 9.95 -8.16
N ALA A 205 -24.98 9.20 -9.22
CA ALA A 205 -25.71 9.66 -10.40
C ALA A 205 -26.81 8.65 -10.75
N PRO A 206 -28.09 9.05 -10.76
CA PRO A 206 -28.60 10.37 -10.41
C PRO A 206 -28.52 10.66 -8.90
N ASN A 207 -28.60 11.95 -8.54
CA ASN A 207 -28.79 12.42 -7.17
C ASN A 207 -29.62 13.72 -7.20
N PRO A 208 -30.87 13.74 -6.68
CA PRO A 208 -31.53 12.65 -5.96
C PRO A 208 -31.81 11.40 -6.82
N PHE A 209 -31.79 10.22 -6.20
CA PHE A 209 -32.11 8.94 -6.84
C PHE A 209 -33.50 8.46 -6.43
N MET A 210 -34.27 7.98 -7.43
CA MET A 210 -35.58 7.40 -7.24
C MET A 210 -35.54 5.89 -7.58
N PRO A 211 -35.54 5.00 -6.56
CA PRO A 211 -35.48 3.55 -6.78
C PRO A 211 -36.84 2.99 -7.18
N THR A 212 -37.22 3.17 -8.45
CA THR A 212 -38.44 2.59 -9.04
C THR A 212 -38.10 1.56 -10.11
N GLY A 213 -38.79 0.41 -10.09
CA GLY A 213 -38.60 -0.64 -11.10
C GLY A 213 -37.20 -1.27 -11.03
N SER A 214 -36.49 -1.25 -12.15
CA SER A 214 -35.12 -1.76 -12.33
C SER A 214 -34.06 -0.65 -12.43
N ASN A 215 -34.40 0.58 -12.02
CA ASN A 215 -33.45 1.70 -12.06
C ASN A 215 -32.37 1.55 -10.99
N SER A 216 -31.16 1.98 -11.30
CA SER A 216 -30.04 2.09 -10.37
C SER A 216 -29.45 3.49 -10.38
N CYS A 217 -28.68 3.81 -9.34
CA CYS A 217 -27.71 4.90 -9.38
C CYS A 217 -26.29 4.33 -9.43
N THR A 218 -25.42 5.00 -10.18
CA THR A 218 -23.98 4.74 -10.20
C THR A 218 -23.29 5.56 -9.13
N ILE A 219 -22.44 4.92 -8.33
CA ILE A 219 -21.51 5.60 -7.42
C ILE A 219 -20.24 5.94 -8.18
N ILE A 220 -19.97 7.24 -8.32
CA ILE A 220 -18.83 7.76 -9.08
C ILE A 220 -17.74 8.19 -8.10
N SER A 221 -16.55 7.66 -8.31
CA SER A 221 -15.36 8.04 -7.56
C SER A 221 -14.69 9.30 -8.10
N PRO A 222 -13.98 10.04 -7.24
CA PRO A 222 -12.99 11.02 -7.69
C PRO A 222 -11.99 10.38 -8.68
N ALA A 223 -11.62 11.11 -9.73
CA ALA A 223 -10.72 10.59 -10.77
C ALA A 223 -9.34 10.14 -10.22
N ASP A 224 -8.89 10.77 -9.16
CA ASP A 224 -7.66 10.45 -8.44
C ASP A 224 -7.72 9.15 -7.62
N LYS A 225 -8.93 8.60 -7.39
CA LYS A 225 -9.12 7.34 -6.66
C LYS A 225 -9.14 6.11 -7.57
N GLY A 226 -9.20 6.30 -8.89
CA GLY A 226 -9.32 5.22 -9.87
C GLY A 226 -10.69 4.51 -9.84
N SER A 227 -10.94 3.69 -10.85
CA SER A 227 -12.23 3.01 -11.08
C SER A 227 -12.27 1.54 -10.63
N LEU A 228 -11.16 1.00 -10.09
CA LEU A 228 -11.14 -0.34 -9.49
C LEU A 228 -11.64 -0.23 -8.04
N ASN A 229 -12.89 -0.65 -7.83
CA ASN A 229 -13.54 -0.60 -6.52
C ASN A 229 -13.26 -1.90 -5.77
N ALA A 230 -12.74 -1.80 -4.54
CA ALA A 230 -12.77 -2.92 -3.62
C ALA A 230 -14.19 -3.11 -3.05
N SER A 231 -14.86 -2.00 -2.69
CA SER A 231 -16.26 -2.00 -2.25
C SER A 231 -16.87 -0.61 -2.15
N VAL A 232 -18.22 -0.54 -2.14
CA VAL A 232 -18.97 0.65 -1.73
C VAL A 232 -19.93 0.29 -0.61
N GLU A 233 -19.89 1.04 0.49
CA GLU A 233 -20.81 0.89 1.61
C GLU A 233 -21.75 2.09 1.70
N ILE A 234 -23.01 1.82 1.98
CA ILE A 234 -24.06 2.83 2.07
C ILE A 234 -24.68 2.78 3.45
N TYR A 235 -24.73 3.93 4.11
CA TYR A 235 -25.19 4.10 5.48
C TYR A 235 -26.39 5.05 5.54
N ASP A 236 -27.32 4.81 6.47
CA ASP A 236 -28.37 5.77 6.78
C ASP A 236 -27.87 6.91 7.68
N VAL A 237 -28.76 7.83 8.03
CA VAL A 237 -28.43 8.99 8.88
C VAL A 237 -28.02 8.63 10.32
N SER A 238 -28.31 7.40 10.76
CA SER A 238 -27.89 6.90 12.07
C SER A 238 -26.51 6.24 12.03
N GLY A 239 -25.91 6.11 10.84
CA GLY A 239 -24.66 5.37 10.64
C GLY A 239 -24.84 3.87 10.53
N MET A 240 -26.07 3.37 10.38
CA MET A 240 -26.30 1.94 10.18
C MET A 240 -26.03 1.55 8.72
N LEU A 241 -25.31 0.44 8.50
CA LEU A 241 -25.05 -0.10 7.18
C LEU A 241 -26.36 -0.60 6.52
N VAL A 242 -26.66 -0.05 5.36
CA VAL A 242 -27.87 -0.32 4.56
C VAL A 242 -27.58 -1.31 3.43
N ALA A 243 -26.48 -1.08 2.71
CA ALA A 243 -26.04 -1.90 1.59
C ALA A 243 -24.51 -1.90 1.48
N SER A 244 -23.96 -2.99 0.96
CA SER A 244 -22.55 -3.12 0.57
C SER A 244 -22.49 -3.69 -0.85
N LEU A 245 -21.72 -3.03 -1.71
CA LEU A 245 -21.54 -3.37 -3.12
C LEU A 245 -20.10 -3.85 -3.31
N THR A 246 -19.93 -4.98 -3.99
CA THR A 246 -18.62 -5.58 -4.28
C THR A 246 -18.58 -5.93 -5.75
N GLY A 247 -17.52 -5.53 -6.45
CA GLY A 247 -17.40 -5.71 -7.91
C GLY A 247 -18.36 -4.87 -8.76
N THR A 248 -19.10 -3.94 -8.15
CA THR A 248 -20.01 -3.01 -8.85
C THR A 248 -20.14 -1.68 -8.10
N ASN A 249 -20.43 -0.62 -8.85
CA ASN A 249 -20.81 0.70 -8.33
C ASN A 249 -22.29 1.01 -8.55
N GLU A 250 -23.06 0.05 -9.07
CA GLU A 250 -24.48 0.22 -9.29
C GLU A 250 -25.27 -0.17 -8.04
N TRP A 251 -26.13 0.73 -7.57
CA TRP A 251 -27.05 0.45 -6.48
C TRP A 251 -28.50 0.67 -6.92
N ASP A 252 -29.35 -0.30 -6.63
CA ASP A 252 -30.78 -0.28 -6.97
C ASP A 252 -31.66 0.36 -5.87
N GLY A 253 -31.03 0.90 -4.81
CA GLY A 253 -31.73 1.53 -3.69
C GLY A 253 -32.39 0.53 -2.74
N ARG A 254 -32.00 -0.75 -2.78
CA ARG A 254 -32.46 -1.76 -1.83
C ARG A 254 -31.47 -1.96 -0.68
N ASN A 255 -32.02 -2.26 0.49
CA ASN A 255 -31.23 -2.70 1.64
C ASN A 255 -30.85 -4.19 1.51
N ARG A 256 -30.04 -4.67 2.45
CA ARG A 256 -29.62 -6.08 2.56
C ARG A 256 -30.75 -7.13 2.63
N HIS A 257 -31.99 -6.72 2.87
CA HIS A 257 -33.17 -7.61 2.90
C HIS A 257 -34.00 -7.53 1.60
N GLY A 258 -33.50 -6.83 0.56
CA GLY A 258 -34.17 -6.66 -0.72
C GLY A 258 -35.31 -5.62 -0.70
N GLY A 259 -35.53 -4.93 0.42
CA GLY A 259 -36.53 -3.87 0.53
C GLY A 259 -35.98 -2.54 0.02
N ILE A 260 -36.78 -1.79 -0.74
CA ILE A 260 -36.42 -0.43 -1.15
C ILE A 260 -36.27 0.43 0.13
N VAL A 261 -35.21 1.24 0.19
CA VAL A 261 -34.92 2.10 1.34
C VAL A 261 -35.88 3.30 1.39
N ALA A 262 -35.98 3.95 2.56
CA ALA A 262 -36.87 5.09 2.76
C ALA A 262 -36.36 6.36 2.04
N THR A 263 -37.24 7.33 1.84
CA THR A 263 -36.86 8.68 1.43
C THR A 263 -35.97 9.32 2.49
N GLY A 264 -34.85 9.93 2.08
CA GLY A 264 -33.93 10.56 3.02
C GLY A 264 -32.51 10.67 2.49
N ASN A 265 -31.61 11.14 3.36
CA ASN A 265 -30.18 11.23 3.06
C ASN A 265 -29.46 9.94 3.46
N TYR A 266 -28.52 9.53 2.63
CA TYR A 266 -27.64 8.39 2.85
C TYR A 266 -26.19 8.81 2.63
N PHE A 267 -25.28 8.15 3.34
CA PHE A 267 -23.85 8.39 3.28
C PHE A 267 -23.16 7.25 2.54
N ILE A 268 -22.24 7.59 1.66
CA ILE A 268 -21.47 6.64 0.85
C ILE A 268 -20.06 6.59 1.40
N VAL A 269 -19.54 5.38 1.59
CA VAL A 269 -18.11 5.13 1.77
C VAL A 269 -17.65 4.28 0.60
N TYR A 270 -16.94 4.92 -0.32
CA TYR A 270 -16.33 4.27 -1.47
C TYR A 270 -14.90 3.85 -1.11
N LYS A 271 -14.53 2.60 -1.34
CA LYS A 271 -13.20 2.05 -1.05
C LYS A 271 -12.54 1.56 -2.33
N ALA A 272 -11.41 2.15 -2.70
CA ALA A 272 -10.61 1.77 -3.86
C ALA A 272 -9.13 1.64 -3.49
N LEU A 273 -8.34 1.23 -4.48
CA LEU A 273 -6.90 0.95 -4.36
C LEU A 273 -6.10 2.17 -3.95
N LYS A 274 -6.53 3.34 -4.44
CA LYS A 274 -5.87 4.62 -4.18
C LYS A 274 -6.53 5.37 -3.01
N GLY A 275 -7.29 4.66 -2.18
CA GLY A 275 -7.91 5.19 -0.96
C GLY A 275 -9.44 5.16 -0.93
N LYS A 276 -10.02 5.80 0.08
CA LYS A 276 -11.47 5.91 0.26
C LYS A 276 -11.97 7.29 -0.16
N ALA A 277 -13.25 7.36 -0.51
CA ALA A 277 -13.97 8.60 -0.75
C ALA A 277 -15.30 8.56 0.00
N LYS A 278 -15.73 9.70 0.54
CA LYS A 278 -17.03 9.81 1.22
C LYS A 278 -17.99 10.64 0.38
N GLY A 279 -19.25 10.26 0.39
CA GLY A 279 -20.27 10.90 -0.41
C GLY A 279 -21.58 11.02 0.32
N LYS A 280 -22.48 11.85 -0.22
CA LYS A 280 -23.87 11.92 0.22
C LYS A 280 -24.78 11.74 -0.97
N MET A 281 -25.87 11.01 -0.76
CA MET A 281 -26.93 10.87 -1.74
C MET A 281 -28.29 11.09 -1.08
N THR A 282 -29.24 11.55 -1.86
CA THR A 282 -30.63 11.71 -1.43
C THR A 282 -31.51 10.72 -2.18
N ILE A 283 -32.26 9.91 -1.44
CA ILE A 283 -33.30 9.04 -1.97
C ILE A 283 -34.63 9.75 -1.92
N ILE A 284 -35.35 9.75 -3.05
CA ILE A 284 -36.71 10.26 -3.17
C ILE A 284 -37.65 9.16 -3.66
N ARG A 285 -38.91 9.23 -3.23
CA ARG A 285 -40.01 8.38 -3.68
C ARG A 285 -41.16 9.25 -4.12
#